data_AF-A0A415IPI2-F1
#
_entry.id   AF-A0A415IPI2-F1
#
_cell.length_a   1.000
_cell.length_b   1.000
_cell.length_c   1.000
_cell.angle_alpha   90.00
_cell.angle_beta   90.00
_cell.angle_gamma   90.00
#
_symmetry.space_group_name_H-M   'P 1'
#
loop_
_entity.id
_entity.type
_entity.pdbx_description
1 polymer ?
#
loop_
_entity_poly.entity_id
_entity_poly.type
_entity_poly.pdbx_seq_one_letter_code
_entity_poly.pdbx_strand_id
1 'polypeptide(L)'
;MNIYNESQQFSKRSMRHKKKSFMADYSIIDGKYFFCYDASNGSCFGNDSKQTYIIKDIDAKTLFTSFGIKDESGLKWALDRLPDADNDITRLKEFCDENNISYYYKMED
;
A
#
# COMPACT_ATOMS: atom_id res chain seq x y z
N MET A 1 35.66 22.59 42.70
CA MET A 1 35.42 22.46 41.25
C MET A 1 34.50 21.26 41.08
N ASN A 2 33.19 21.49 41.08
CA ASN A 2 32.19 20.42 41.05
C ASN A 2 31.81 20.12 39.60
N ILE A 3 31.91 18.84 39.25
CA ILE A 3 31.54 18.26 37.95
C ILE A 3 30.21 17.51 38.16
N TYR A 4 29.42 17.40 37.08
CA TYR A 4 28.15 16.65 36.89
C TYR A 4 26.89 17.40 37.36
N ASN A 5 25.77 17.48 36.64
CA ASN A 5 25.27 16.77 35.46
C ASN A 5 24.20 17.67 34.80
N GLU A 6 24.40 18.10 33.55
CA GLU A 6 23.30 18.67 32.77
C GLU A 6 22.65 17.59 31.91
N SER A 7 21.42 17.30 32.31
CA SER A 7 20.42 16.48 31.66
C SER A 7 20.17 16.91 30.21
N GLN A 8 20.90 16.37 29.24
CA GLN A 8 20.44 16.40 27.85
C GLN A 8 19.47 15.25 27.63
N GLN A 9 18.22 15.54 27.97
CA GLN A 9 17.03 14.81 27.63
C GLN A 9 16.96 14.70 26.11
N PHE A 10 17.55 13.64 25.53
CA PHE A 10 17.40 13.31 24.13
C PHE A 10 15.90 13.11 23.88
N SER A 11 15.28 14.12 23.29
CA SER A 11 13.97 14.02 22.67
C SER A 11 14.05 12.82 21.72
N LYS A 12 13.44 11.69 22.11
CA LYS A 12 13.06 10.62 21.18
C LYS A 12 12.04 11.23 20.23
N ARG A 13 12.53 12.01 19.26
CA ARG A 13 11.79 12.28 18.03
C ARG A 13 11.59 10.91 17.43
N SER A 14 10.42 10.33 17.73
CA SER A 14 9.89 9.19 16.99
C SER A 14 10.16 9.51 15.53
N MET A 15 11.05 8.76 14.90
CA MET A 15 11.20 8.77 13.46
C MET A 15 9.82 8.37 12.95
N ARG A 16 9.00 9.38 12.67
CA ARG A 16 7.67 9.20 12.11
C ARG A 16 7.97 8.60 10.75
N HIS A 17 7.96 7.27 10.69
CA HIS A 17 8.07 6.51 9.45
C HIS A 17 7.10 7.21 8.49
N LYS A 18 7.64 7.80 7.42
CA LYS A 18 6.83 8.39 6.37
C LYS A 18 5.91 7.26 5.94
N LYS A 19 4.61 7.35 6.28
CA LYS A 19 3.62 6.40 5.79
C LYS A 19 3.82 6.31 4.29
N LYS A 20 4.16 5.12 3.79
CA LYS A 20 4.24 4.88 2.37
C LYS A 20 2.81 5.02 1.83
N SER A 21 2.58 6.14 1.14
CA SER A 21 1.37 6.34 0.35
C SER A 21 1.27 5.18 -0.64
N PHE A 22 0.09 4.58 -0.75
CA PHE A 22 -0.22 3.58 -1.74
C PHE A 22 -0.22 4.23 -3.12
N MET A 23 0.71 3.83 -3.98
CA MET A 23 1.01 4.46 -5.28
C MET A 23 0.51 3.63 -6.47
N ALA A 24 0.04 2.41 -6.25
CA ALA A 24 -0.52 1.59 -7.31
C ALA A 24 -1.76 2.24 -7.94
N ASP A 25 -1.81 2.25 -9.27
CA ASP A 25 -2.95 2.72 -10.02
C ASP A 25 -4.10 1.73 -9.90
N TYR A 26 -5.33 2.24 -9.93
CA TYR A 26 -6.51 1.38 -9.88
C TYR A 26 -7.61 1.86 -10.82
N SER A 27 -8.49 0.94 -11.18
CA SER A 27 -9.68 1.19 -12.01
C SER A 27 -10.81 0.27 -11.57
N ILE A 28 -12.05 0.71 -11.79
CA ILE A 28 -13.25 -0.07 -11.47
C ILE A 28 -13.92 -0.46 -12.79
N ILE A 29 -14.08 -1.77 -13.01
CA ILE A 29 -14.73 -2.33 -14.20
C ILE A 29 -15.79 -3.31 -13.70
N ASP A 30 -17.04 -3.10 -14.10
CA ASP A 30 -18.19 -3.95 -13.70
C ASP A 30 -18.32 -4.17 -12.18
N GLY A 31 -18.02 -3.14 -11.38
CA GLY A 31 -18.09 -3.20 -9.92
C GLY A 31 -16.92 -3.96 -9.26
N LYS A 32 -15.91 -4.35 -10.04
CA LYS A 32 -14.70 -4.99 -9.56
C LYS A 32 -13.50 -4.07 -9.69
N TYR A 33 -12.62 -4.11 -8.71
CA TYR A 33 -11.38 -3.39 -8.72
C TYR A 33 -10.30 -4.13 -9.52
N PHE A 34 -9.54 -3.33 -10.25
CA PHE A 34 -8.28 -3.67 -10.90
C PHE A 34 -7.21 -2.75 -10.32
N PHE A 35 -6.13 -3.31 -9.81
CA PHE A 35 -4.96 -2.59 -9.31
C PHE A 35 -3.72 -3.05 -10.07
N CYS A 36 -2.87 -2.09 -10.40
CA CYS A 36 -1.65 -2.27 -11.16
C CYS A 36 -0.53 -1.48 -10.48
N TYR A 37 0.63 -2.11 -10.29
CA TYR A 37 1.83 -1.44 -9.84
C TYR A 37 3.01 -1.83 -10.73
N ASP A 38 3.55 -0.81 -11.39
CA ASP A 38 4.84 -0.89 -12.06
C ASP A 38 5.92 -0.42 -11.08
N ALA A 39 6.85 -1.32 -10.76
CA ALA A 39 7.98 -1.05 -9.86
C ALA A 39 8.92 0.06 -10.36
N SER A 40 8.72 0.56 -11.58
CA SER A 40 9.58 1.54 -12.24
C SER A 40 9.29 2.99 -11.88
N ASN A 41 8.16 3.30 -11.23
CA ASN A 41 7.82 4.63 -10.70
C ASN A 41 8.19 5.81 -11.66
N GLY A 42 7.96 5.64 -12.97
CA GLY A 42 8.19 6.67 -13.98
C GLY A 42 9.64 6.90 -14.46
N SER A 43 10.55 5.93 -14.37
CA SER A 43 11.88 6.10 -14.99
C SER A 43 11.84 5.88 -16.52
N CYS A 44 11.69 6.96 -17.28
CA CYS A 44 11.77 6.99 -18.75
C CYS A 44 13.16 6.64 -19.34
N PHE A 45 14.12 6.21 -18.52
CA PHE A 45 15.47 5.85 -18.96
C PHE A 45 15.90 4.54 -18.31
N GLY A 46 15.96 3.48 -19.11
CA GLY A 46 16.61 2.23 -18.73
C GLY A 46 15.69 1.01 -18.76
N ASN A 47 15.37 0.57 -19.98
CA ASN A 47 15.36 -0.82 -20.46
C ASN A 47 15.52 -1.98 -19.44
N ASP A 48 14.62 -2.10 -18.48
CA ASP A 48 14.33 -3.34 -17.78
C ASP A 48 12.85 -3.61 -17.97
N SER A 49 12.50 -4.73 -18.60
CA SER A 49 11.16 -5.32 -18.49
C SER A 49 10.96 -5.68 -17.02
N LYS A 50 10.43 -4.73 -16.24
CA LYS A 50 10.25 -4.88 -14.80
C LYS A 50 8.88 -5.43 -14.50
N GLN A 51 8.87 -6.28 -13.48
CA GLN A 51 7.70 -7.04 -13.05
C GLN A 51 6.52 -6.12 -12.77
N THR A 52 5.46 -6.29 -13.56
CA THR A 52 4.18 -5.63 -13.34
C THR A 52 3.33 -6.51 -12.44
N TYR A 53 2.97 -5.98 -11.28
CA TYR A 53 2.13 -6.67 -10.32
C TYR A 53 0.67 -6.26 -10.54
N ILE A 54 -0.18 -7.25 -10.79
CA ILE A 54 -1.59 -7.04 -11.08
C ILE A 54 -2.42 -7.82 -10.07
N ILE A 55 -3.34 -7.13 -9.40
CA ILE A 55 -4.42 -7.75 -8.63
C ILE A 55 -5.75 -7.20 -9.13
N LYS A 56 -6.68 -8.09 -9.47
CA LYS A 56 -7.98 -7.72 -10.05
C LYS A 56 -9.08 -8.63 -9.57
N ASP A 57 -10.28 -8.41 -10.09
CA ASP A 57 -11.48 -9.19 -9.77
C ASP A 57 -11.91 -9.09 -8.31
N ILE A 58 -11.43 -8.06 -7.59
CA ILE A 58 -11.83 -7.79 -6.22
C ILE A 58 -13.21 -7.12 -6.26
N ASP A 59 -14.22 -7.73 -5.66
CA ASP A 59 -15.54 -7.09 -5.51
C ASP A 59 -15.45 -5.83 -4.64
N ALA A 60 -15.91 -4.69 -5.18
CA ALA A 60 -15.86 -3.41 -4.51
C ALA A 60 -16.60 -3.39 -3.18
N LYS A 61 -17.77 -4.05 -3.11
CA LYS A 61 -18.57 -4.10 -1.87
C LYS A 61 -17.84 -4.88 -0.78
N THR A 62 -17.29 -6.02 -1.14
CA THR A 62 -16.48 -6.84 -0.22
C THR A 62 -15.28 -6.06 0.28
N LEU A 63 -14.53 -5.40 -0.62
CA LEU A 63 -13.36 -4.61 -0.26
C LEU A 63 -13.69 -3.46 0.69
N PHE A 64 -14.76 -2.71 0.40
CA PHE A 64 -15.21 -1.59 1.26
C PHE A 64 -15.64 -2.07 2.64
N THR A 65 -16.34 -3.20 2.69
CA THR A 65 -16.79 -3.81 3.95
C THR A 65 -15.59 -4.22 4.79
N SER A 66 -14.59 -4.87 4.20
CA SER A 66 -13.36 -5.27 4.90
C SER A 66 -12.54 -4.06 5.36
N PHE A 67 -12.51 -2.97 4.61
CA PHE A 67 -11.87 -1.71 5.03
C PHE A 67 -12.70 -0.88 6.02
N GLY A 68 -13.98 -1.21 6.21
CA GLY A 68 -14.90 -0.42 7.02
C GLY A 68 -15.21 0.97 6.44
N ILE A 69 -15.14 1.12 5.12
CA ILE A 69 -15.45 2.38 4.40
C ILE A 69 -16.82 2.29 3.73
N LYS A 70 -17.47 3.44 3.54
CA LYS A 70 -18.82 3.51 2.96
C LYS A 70 -18.80 3.61 1.44
N ASP A 71 -17.77 4.25 0.90
CA ASP A 71 -17.64 4.60 -0.50
C ASP A 71 -16.18 4.81 -0.87
N GLU A 72 -15.93 4.99 -2.17
CA GLU A 72 -14.60 5.09 -2.75
C GLU A 72 -13.76 6.27 -2.19
N SER A 73 -14.38 7.33 -1.67
CA SER A 73 -13.63 8.48 -1.12
C SER A 73 -12.71 8.08 0.04
N GLY A 74 -13.05 7.00 0.76
CA GLY A 74 -12.25 6.43 1.84
C GLY A 74 -11.17 5.45 1.38
N LEU A 75 -11.20 5.01 0.11
CA LEU A 75 -10.36 3.92 -0.37
C LEU A 75 -8.87 4.27 -0.30
N LYS A 76 -8.49 5.45 -0.80
CA LYS A 76 -7.09 5.91 -0.76
C LYS A 76 -6.53 5.92 0.67
N TRP A 77 -7.32 6.43 1.61
CA TRP A 77 -6.95 6.49 3.01
C TRP A 77 -6.85 5.11 3.67
N ALA A 78 -7.70 4.16 3.26
CA ALA A 78 -7.66 2.79 3.74
C ALA A 78 -6.43 2.04 3.21
N LEU A 79 -6.13 2.18 1.91
CA LEU A 79 -4.95 1.61 1.26
C LEU A 79 -3.64 2.14 1.87
N ASP A 80 -3.56 3.44 2.18
CA ASP A 80 -2.40 4.06 2.84
C ASP A 80 -2.14 3.53 4.27
N ARG A 81 -3.11 2.82 4.85
CA ARG A 81 -3.05 2.24 6.20
C ARG A 81 -2.75 0.74 6.21
N LEU A 82 -2.66 0.11 5.04
CA LEU A 82 -2.23 -1.28 4.95
C LEU A 82 -0.85 -1.45 5.61
N PRO A 83 -0.57 -2.60 6.24
CA PRO A 83 0.74 -2.90 6.79
C PRO A 83 1.84 -2.73 5.74
N ASP A 84 3.06 -2.41 6.18
CA ASP A 84 4.19 -2.22 5.28
C ASP A 84 4.61 -3.57 4.67
N ALA A 85 4.63 -3.65 3.34
CA ALA A 85 5.24 -4.74 2.58
C ALA A 85 6.16 -4.17 1.50
N ASP A 86 6.79 -5.05 0.74
CA ASP A 86 7.79 -4.68 -0.27
C ASP A 86 7.21 -3.79 -1.38
N ASN A 87 5.96 -4.04 -1.80
CA ASN A 87 5.25 -3.24 -2.78
C ASN A 87 3.74 -3.16 -2.46
N ASP A 88 3.05 -2.19 -3.07
CA ASP A 88 1.64 -1.90 -2.78
C ASP A 88 0.69 -3.04 -3.15
N ILE A 89 0.97 -3.80 -4.20
CA ILE A 89 0.14 -4.94 -4.61
C ILE A 89 0.28 -6.09 -3.61
N THR A 90 1.48 -6.33 -3.08
CA THR A 90 1.71 -7.31 -2.01
C THR A 90 0.96 -6.90 -0.75
N ARG A 91 0.99 -5.62 -0.36
CA ARG A 91 0.21 -5.11 0.79
C ARG A 91 -1.28 -5.39 0.63
N LEU A 92 -1.82 -5.15 -0.56
CA LEU A 92 -3.23 -5.39 -0.85
C LEU A 92 -3.55 -6.89 -0.92
N LYS A 93 -2.67 -7.70 -1.50
CA LYS A 93 -2.79 -9.16 -1.56
C LYS A 93 -2.85 -9.77 -0.16
N GLU A 94 -1.93 -9.41 0.72
CA GLU A 94 -1.90 -9.87 2.11
C GLU A 94 -3.19 -9.49 2.86
N PHE A 95 -3.66 -8.25 2.66
CA PHE A 95 -4.94 -7.82 3.23
C PHE A 95 -6.12 -8.66 2.71
N CYS A 96 -6.16 -8.94 1.41
CA CYS A 96 -7.21 -9.78 0.84
C CYS A 96 -7.13 -11.21 1.38
N ASP A 97 -5.94 -11.78 1.52
CA ASP A 97 -5.71 -13.11 2.10
C ASP A 97 -6.20 -13.17 3.57
N GLU A 98 -5.87 -12.17 4.39
CA GLU A 98 -6.30 -12.07 5.79
C GLU A 98 -7.83 -11.94 5.94
N ASN A 99 -8.48 -11.26 4.99
CA ASN A 99 -9.92 -10.98 5.02
C ASN A 99 -10.74 -11.97 4.18
N ASN A 100 -10.14 -13.05 3.65
CA ASN A 100 -10.78 -14.02 2.75
C ASN A 100 -11.49 -13.37 1.55
N ILE A 101 -10.90 -12.31 1.01
CA ILE A 101 -11.42 -11.62 -0.18
C ILE A 101 -10.93 -12.38 -1.41
N SER A 102 -11.84 -12.74 -2.32
CA SER A 102 -11.46 -13.35 -3.59
C SER A 102 -10.82 -12.32 -4.52
N TYR A 103 -9.72 -12.69 -5.16
CA TYR A 103 -9.03 -11.88 -6.15
C TYR A 103 -8.30 -12.76 -7.17
N TYR A 104 -7.92 -12.17 -8.29
CA TYR A 104 -6.95 -12.72 -9.24
C TYR A 104 -5.64 -11.96 -9.10
N TYR A 105 -4.53 -12.68 -8.94
CA TYR A 105 -3.19 -12.10 -8.86
C TYR A 105 -2.29 -12.66 -9.97
N LYS A 106 -1.53 -11.77 -10.62
CA LYS A 106 -0.56 -12.11 -11.64
C LYS A 106 0.65 -11.19 -11.52
N MET A 107 1.83 -11.77 -11.78
CA MET A 107 3.07 -11.04 -12.01
C MET A 107 3.43 -11.23 -13.49
N GLU A 108 3.61 -10.14 -14.22
CA GLU A 108 4.07 -10.15 -15.62
C GLU A 108 5.51 -9.65 -15.68
N ASP A 109 6.38 -10.32 -16.44
CA ASP A 109 7.76 -9.89 -16.72
C ASP A 109 7.83 -8.90 -17.89
#